data_AF-A0A3D5MZD4-F1
#
_entry.id   AF-A0A3D5MZD4-F1
#
_cell.length_a   1.000
_cell.length_b   1.000
_cell.length_c   1.000
_cell.angle_alpha   90.00
_cell.angle_beta   90.00
_cell.angle_gamma   90.00
#
_symmetry.space_group_name_H-M   'P 1'
#
loop_
_entity.id
_entity.type
_entity.pdbx_description
1 polymer ?
#
loop_
_entity_poly.entity_id
_entity_poly.type
_entity_poly.pdbx_seq_one_letter_code
_entity_poly.pdbx_strand_id
1 'polypeptide(L)'
;MSRASIRREIRRYEKLKSESEDRLRELEEQLEHLLDFRSRYNAGKQEFNDNLSNRKKRADSVREMSEQVKCGQVYYERMNDDLTGEKNVKAMHYVERVSERIESVKKLLEYEIEQEKLKIHNYSERIEELYRRLSREDD
;
A
#
# COMPACT_ATOMS: atom_id res chain seq x y z
N MET A 1 6.06 10.66 45.13
CA MET A 1 6.34 11.72 44.12
C MET A 1 5.66 13.00 44.60
N SER A 2 6.17 14.19 44.27
CA SER A 2 5.45 15.43 44.62
C SER A 2 4.36 15.75 43.60
N ARG A 3 3.31 16.47 44.01
CA ARG A 3 2.25 16.99 43.11
C ARG A 3 2.80 17.74 41.90
N ALA A 4 3.83 18.56 42.13
CA ALA A 4 4.52 19.26 41.06
C ALA A 4 5.20 18.30 40.06
N SER A 5 5.75 17.18 40.56
CA SER A 5 6.30 16.12 39.71
C SER A 5 5.22 15.41 38.90
N ILE A 6 4.09 15.05 39.53
CA ILE A 6 2.96 14.38 38.84
C ILE A 6 2.43 15.28 37.71
N ARG A 7 2.20 16.57 37.97
CA ARG A 7 1.74 17.53 36.95
C ARG A 7 2.71 17.69 35.78
N ARG A 8 4.03 17.64 36.03
CA ARG A 8 5.03 17.67 34.95
C ARG A 8 4.97 16.40 34.10
N GLU A 9 4.77 15.25 34.74
CA GLU A 9 4.69 13.96 34.04
C GLU A 9 3.42 13.87 33.18
N ILE A 10 2.29 14.37 33.67
CA ILE A 10 1.05 14.51 32.90
C ILE A 10 1.30 15.34 31.63
N ARG A 11 1.85 16.55 31.77
CA ARG A 11 2.15 17.42 30.62
C ARG A 11 3.09 16.77 29.61
N ARG A 12 4.04 15.97 30.09
CA ARG A 12 4.94 15.20 29.22
C ARG A 12 4.17 14.16 28.41
N TYR A 13 3.30 13.38 29.05
CA TYR A 13 2.50 12.39 28.34
C TYR A 13 1.45 13.03 27.42
N GLU A 14 0.87 14.17 27.78
CA GLU A 14 -0.01 14.94 26.90
C GLU A 14 0.73 15.39 25.63
N LYS A 15 1.98 15.86 25.77
CA LYS A 15 2.82 16.22 24.62
C LYS A 15 3.12 15.02 23.73
N LEU A 16 3.54 13.89 24.33
CA LEU A 16 3.85 12.66 23.58
C LEU A 16 2.60 12.11 22.88
N LYS A 17 1.43 12.20 23.51
CA LYS A 17 0.14 11.84 22.92
C LYS A 17 -0.17 12.72 21.71
N SER A 18 -0.03 14.04 21.83
CA SER A 18 -0.23 14.96 20.71
C SER A 18 0.70 14.65 19.54
N GLU A 19 2.00 14.40 19.80
CA GLU A 19 2.97 14.04 18.78
C GLU A 19 2.61 12.72 18.07
N SER A 20 2.14 11.71 18.81
CA SER A 20 1.66 10.45 18.23
C SER A 20 0.34 10.61 17.46
N GLU A 21 -0.57 11.48 17.90
CA GLU A 21 -1.81 11.80 17.18
C GLU A 21 -1.51 12.51 15.84
N ASP A 22 -0.54 13.43 15.82
CA ASP A 22 -0.04 14.04 14.60
C ASP A 22 0.52 12.98 13.64
N ARG A 23 1.38 12.10 14.16
CA ARG A 23 1.98 11.02 13.36
C ARG A 23 0.95 10.03 12.84
N LEU A 24 -0.06 9.68 13.64
CA LEU A 24 -1.15 8.79 13.25
C LEU A 24 -1.89 9.38 12.04
N ARG A 25 -2.22 10.67 12.07
CA ARG A 25 -2.89 11.35 10.93
C ARG A 25 -2.05 11.31 9.66
N GLU A 26 -0.75 11.57 9.75
CA GLU A 26 0.16 11.47 8.59
C GLU A 26 0.16 10.05 7.99
N LEU A 27 0.19 9.03 8.83
CA LEU A 27 0.19 7.63 8.38
C LEU A 27 -1.14 7.23 7.75
N GLU A 28 -2.26 7.69 8.30
CA GLU A 28 -3.61 7.47 7.75
C GLU A 28 -3.76 8.13 6.38
N GLU A 29 -3.27 9.36 6.21
CA GLU A 29 -3.25 10.07 4.91
C GLU A 29 -2.35 9.35 3.90
N GLN A 30 -1.17 8.88 4.31
CA GLN A 30 -0.30 8.06 3.45
C GLN A 30 -0.96 6.75 3.01
N LEU A 31 -1.68 6.08 3.92
CA LEU A 31 -2.42 4.87 3.59
C LEU A 31 -3.55 5.17 2.60
N GLU A 32 -4.31 6.25 2.79
CA GLU A 32 -5.34 6.69 1.86
C GLU A 32 -4.78 6.94 0.46
N HIS A 33 -3.68 7.70 0.35
CA HIS A 33 -2.99 7.93 -0.92
C HIS A 33 -2.52 6.64 -1.58
N LEU A 34 -1.99 5.69 -0.80
CA LEU A 34 -1.59 4.39 -1.32
C LEU A 34 -2.77 3.58 -1.85
N LEU A 35 -3.92 3.62 -1.17
CA LEU A 35 -5.14 2.93 -1.60
C LEU A 35 -5.72 3.54 -2.89
N ASP A 36 -5.69 4.86 -3.02
CA ASP A 36 -6.05 5.53 -4.28
C ASP A 36 -5.08 5.14 -5.43
N PHE A 37 -3.77 5.20 -5.18
CA PHE A 37 -2.77 4.75 -6.15
C PHE A 37 -2.98 3.28 -6.55
N ARG A 38 -3.25 2.39 -5.59
CA ARG A 38 -3.57 0.98 -5.83
C ARG A 38 -4.79 0.81 -6.71
N SER A 39 -5.84 1.61 -6.49
CA SER A 39 -7.06 1.57 -7.31
C SER A 39 -6.75 1.91 -8.77
N ARG A 40 -6.07 3.04 -9.01
CA ARG A 40 -5.64 3.47 -10.35
C ARG A 40 -4.71 2.45 -11.01
N TYR A 41 -3.78 1.90 -10.24
CA TYR A 41 -2.86 0.86 -10.69
C TYR A 41 -3.61 -0.41 -11.13
N ASN A 42 -4.58 -0.86 -10.35
CA ASN A 42 -5.37 -2.05 -10.68
C ASN A 42 -6.20 -1.86 -11.96
N ALA A 43 -6.77 -0.67 -12.16
CA ALA A 43 -7.46 -0.34 -13.40
C ALA A 43 -6.50 -0.44 -14.61
N GLY A 44 -5.31 0.16 -14.51
CA GLY A 44 -4.29 0.07 -15.57
C GLY A 44 -3.78 -1.36 -15.80
N LYS A 45 -3.63 -2.16 -14.74
CA LYS A 45 -3.27 -3.57 -14.82
C LYS A 45 -4.34 -4.39 -15.55
N GLN A 46 -5.61 -4.13 -15.26
CA GLN A 46 -6.72 -4.79 -15.95
C GLN A 46 -6.74 -4.43 -17.43
N GLU A 47 -6.63 -3.15 -17.78
CA GLU A 47 -6.56 -2.71 -19.18
C GLU A 47 -5.36 -3.34 -19.92
N PHE A 48 -4.20 -3.40 -19.28
CA PHE A 48 -3.03 -4.08 -19.82
C PHE A 48 -3.30 -5.56 -20.12
N ASN A 49 -3.93 -6.28 -19.18
CA ASN A 49 -4.29 -7.69 -19.36
C ASN A 49 -5.34 -7.89 -20.46
N ASP A 50 -6.34 -7.02 -20.55
CA ASP A 50 -7.38 -7.06 -21.58
C ASP A 50 -6.77 -6.83 -22.96
N ASN A 51 -5.86 -5.86 -23.08
CA ASN A 51 -5.11 -5.59 -24.30
C ASN A 51 -4.23 -6.78 -24.71
N LEU A 52 -3.56 -7.41 -23.75
CA LEU A 52 -2.75 -8.61 -24.01
C LEU A 52 -3.62 -9.78 -24.48
N SER A 53 -4.77 -10.01 -23.84
CA SER A 53 -5.75 -11.03 -24.22
C SER A 53 -6.28 -10.80 -25.64
N ASN A 54 -6.65 -9.57 -25.99
CA ASN A 54 -7.11 -9.20 -27.32
C ASN A 54 -6.02 -9.35 -28.39
N ARG A 55 -4.75 -9.08 -28.05
CA ARG A 55 -3.63 -9.35 -28.95
C ARG A 55 -3.43 -10.85 -29.16
N LYS A 56 -3.49 -11.67 -28.10
CA LYS A 56 -3.41 -13.14 -28.24
C LYS A 56 -4.48 -13.71 -29.16
N LYS A 57 -5.75 -13.33 -28.96
CA LYS A 57 -6.86 -13.73 -29.85
C LYS A 57 -6.62 -13.36 -31.32
N ARG A 58 -6.10 -12.14 -31.55
CA ARG A 58 -5.74 -11.69 -32.91
C ARG A 58 -4.59 -12.49 -33.49
N ALA A 59 -3.56 -12.81 -32.70
CA ALA A 59 -2.44 -13.64 -33.14
C ALA A 59 -2.90 -15.05 -33.52
N ASP A 60 -3.79 -15.66 -32.73
CA ASP A 60 -4.37 -16.98 -33.05
C ASP A 60 -5.18 -16.96 -34.36
N SER A 61 -6.00 -15.92 -34.58
CA SER A 61 -6.74 -15.76 -35.84
C SER A 61 -5.82 -15.60 -37.04
N VAL A 62 -4.74 -14.79 -36.91
CA VAL A 62 -3.73 -14.65 -37.96
C VAL A 62 -3.06 -15.99 -38.22
N ARG A 63 -2.68 -16.75 -37.17
CA ARG A 63 -2.05 -18.07 -37.32
C ARG A 63 -2.87 -18.98 -38.22
N GLU A 64 -4.17 -19.11 -37.92
CA GLU A 64 -5.11 -19.96 -38.68
C GLU A 64 -5.24 -19.52 -40.15
N MET A 65 -5.33 -18.23 -40.41
CA MET A 65 -5.48 -17.71 -41.79
C MET A 65 -4.17 -17.75 -42.60
N SER A 66 -3.03 -17.83 -41.91
CA SER A 66 -1.71 -17.65 -42.51
C SER A 66 -0.99 -18.95 -42.83
N GLU A 67 -1.55 -20.11 -42.52
CA GLU A 67 -0.87 -21.41 -42.64
C GLU A 67 -0.24 -21.65 -44.01
N GLN A 68 -0.85 -21.13 -45.08
CA GLN A 68 -0.38 -21.26 -46.47
C GLN A 68 0.17 -19.96 -47.08
N VAL A 69 0.20 -18.86 -46.33
CA VAL A 69 0.57 -17.53 -46.83
C VAL A 69 1.82 -17.03 -46.13
N LYS A 70 2.96 -17.04 -46.85
CA LYS A 70 4.29 -16.69 -46.29
C LYS A 70 4.34 -15.32 -45.60
N CYS A 71 3.69 -14.29 -46.15
CA CYS A 71 3.65 -12.97 -45.49
C CYS A 71 2.83 -12.98 -44.20
N GLY A 72 1.77 -13.80 -44.14
CA GLY A 72 0.98 -14.01 -42.92
C GLY A 72 1.77 -14.74 -41.83
N GLN A 73 2.59 -15.74 -42.20
CA GLN A 73 3.46 -16.46 -41.27
C GLN A 73 4.48 -15.52 -40.60
N VAL A 74 5.17 -14.68 -41.40
CA VAL A 74 6.12 -13.69 -40.87
C VAL A 74 5.44 -12.67 -39.97
N TYR A 75 4.21 -12.26 -40.29
CA TYR A 75 3.43 -11.34 -39.45
C TYR A 75 3.04 -11.98 -38.12
N TYR A 76 2.57 -13.24 -38.14
CA TYR A 76 2.29 -14.02 -36.93
C TYR A 76 3.52 -14.18 -36.05
N GLU A 77 4.66 -14.56 -36.60
CA GLU A 77 5.90 -14.78 -35.84
C GLU A 77 6.32 -13.54 -35.05
N ARG A 78 6.29 -12.36 -35.68
CA ARG A 78 6.60 -11.08 -35.02
C ARG A 78 5.60 -10.74 -33.93
N MET A 79 4.32 -10.96 -34.20
CA MET A 79 3.26 -10.72 -33.21
C MET A 79 3.37 -11.68 -32.02
N ASN A 80 3.76 -12.93 -32.27
CA ASN A 80 4.00 -13.92 -31.23
C ASN A 80 5.25 -13.57 -30.41
N ASP A 81 6.31 -13.06 -31.02
CA ASP A 81 7.49 -12.54 -30.31
C ASP A 81 7.14 -11.33 -29.42
N ASP A 82 6.29 -10.41 -29.89
CA ASP A 82 5.79 -9.31 -29.03
C ASP A 82 4.95 -9.81 -27.84
N LEU A 83 4.31 -10.97 -27.97
CA LEU A 83 3.43 -11.56 -26.95
C LEU A 83 4.15 -12.52 -25.99
N THR A 84 5.25 -13.12 -26.40
CA THR A 84 5.94 -14.19 -25.66
C THR A 84 7.42 -13.90 -25.41
N GLY A 85 7.97 -12.92 -26.12
CA GLY A 85 9.36 -12.53 -26.04
C GLY A 85 9.71 -11.79 -24.75
N GLU A 86 11.00 -11.55 -24.59
CA GLU A 86 11.61 -11.06 -23.35
C GLU A 86 11.00 -9.73 -22.86
N LYS A 87 10.62 -8.85 -23.78
CA LYS A 87 10.01 -7.56 -23.44
C LYS A 87 8.67 -7.73 -22.72
N ASN A 88 7.81 -8.62 -23.20
CA ASN A 88 6.52 -8.87 -22.57
C ASN A 88 6.70 -9.57 -21.21
N VAL A 89 7.59 -10.56 -21.14
CA VAL A 89 7.93 -11.25 -19.88
C VAL A 89 8.43 -10.25 -18.84
N LYS A 90 9.34 -9.34 -19.22
CA LYS A 90 9.81 -8.27 -18.34
C LYS A 90 8.66 -7.35 -17.89
N ALA A 91 7.79 -6.93 -18.81
CA ALA A 91 6.64 -6.08 -18.47
C ALA A 91 5.69 -6.76 -17.46
N MET A 92 5.35 -8.03 -17.68
CA MET A 92 4.55 -8.83 -16.74
C MET A 92 5.20 -8.89 -15.36
N HIS A 93 6.49 -9.19 -15.29
CA HIS A 93 7.22 -9.22 -14.02
C HIS A 93 7.25 -7.86 -13.30
N TYR A 94 7.39 -6.76 -14.04
CA TYR A 94 7.30 -5.43 -13.43
C TYR A 94 5.91 -5.15 -12.86
N VAL A 95 4.85 -5.55 -13.58
CA VAL A 95 3.48 -5.40 -13.11
C VAL A 95 3.24 -6.22 -11.83
N GLU A 96 3.75 -7.45 -11.77
CA GLU A 96 3.65 -8.28 -10.56
C GLU A 96 4.44 -7.67 -9.40
N ARG A 97 5.68 -7.27 -9.63
CA ARG A 97 6.54 -6.65 -8.61
C ARG A 97 5.95 -5.38 -8.03
N VAL A 98 5.33 -4.54 -8.86
CA VAL A 98 4.66 -3.32 -8.37
C VAL A 98 3.42 -3.69 -7.53
N SER A 99 2.63 -4.69 -7.94
CA SER A 99 1.52 -5.21 -7.11
C SER A 99 2.00 -5.69 -5.74
N GLU A 100 3.08 -6.49 -5.70
CA GLU A 100 3.67 -6.99 -4.47
C GLU A 100 4.20 -5.84 -3.60
N ARG A 101 4.84 -4.84 -4.21
CA ARG A 101 5.37 -3.69 -3.47
C ARG A 101 4.25 -2.85 -2.85
N ILE A 102 3.16 -2.60 -3.57
CA ILE A 102 1.97 -1.91 -3.04
C ILE A 102 1.46 -2.65 -1.80
N GLU A 103 1.29 -3.96 -1.89
CA GLU A 103 0.77 -4.75 -0.77
C GLU A 103 1.73 -4.78 0.42
N SER A 104 3.04 -4.86 0.17
CA SER A 104 4.05 -4.78 1.22
C SER A 104 4.05 -3.43 1.95
N VAL A 105 3.95 -2.32 1.22
CA VAL A 105 3.89 -0.97 1.82
C VAL A 105 2.59 -0.78 2.59
N LYS A 106 1.47 -1.28 2.06
CA LYS A 106 0.17 -1.24 2.74
C LYS A 106 0.23 -1.90 4.12
N LYS A 107 0.76 -3.12 4.19
CA LYS A 107 0.91 -3.86 5.45
C LYS A 107 1.82 -3.14 6.45
N LEU A 108 2.87 -2.49 5.96
CA LEU A 108 3.76 -1.70 6.82
C LEU A 108 3.02 -0.50 7.41
N LEU A 109 2.28 0.26 6.59
CA LEU A 109 1.49 1.40 7.06
C LEU A 109 0.41 0.97 8.06
N GLU A 110 -0.34 -0.10 7.76
CA GLU A 110 -1.33 -0.66 8.69
C GLU A 110 -0.69 -1.06 10.03
N TYR A 111 0.49 -1.67 10.00
CA TYR A 111 1.23 -2.00 11.22
C TYR A 111 1.65 -0.74 12.01
N GLU A 112 2.23 0.27 11.34
CA GLU A 112 2.67 1.50 11.99
C GLU A 112 1.51 2.29 12.59
N ILE A 113 0.36 2.34 11.91
CA ILE A 113 -0.90 2.93 12.41
C ILE A 113 -1.32 2.26 13.72
N GLU A 114 -1.33 0.93 13.77
CA GLU A 114 -1.71 0.21 14.99
C GLU A 114 -0.70 0.43 16.13
N GLN A 115 0.59 0.58 15.82
CA GLN A 115 1.59 0.94 16.84
C GLN A 115 1.35 2.35 17.40
N GLU A 116 1.02 3.34 16.57
CA GLU A 116 0.71 4.69 17.05
C GLU A 116 -0.58 4.72 17.88
N LYS A 117 -1.63 4.01 17.46
CA LYS A 117 -2.87 3.86 18.26
C LYS A 117 -2.58 3.27 19.64
N LEU A 118 -1.72 2.25 19.71
CA LEU A 118 -1.32 1.64 20.98
C LEU A 118 -0.55 2.63 21.87
N LYS A 119 0.38 3.43 21.30
CA LYS A 119 1.08 4.48 22.05
C LYS A 119 0.11 5.51 22.62
N ILE A 120 -0.82 6.01 21.80
CA ILE A 120 -1.85 6.99 22.21
C ILE A 120 -2.69 6.43 23.35
N HIS A 121 -3.10 5.16 23.26
CA HIS A 121 -3.84 4.47 24.31
C HIS A 121 -3.03 4.40 25.61
N ASN A 122 -1.79 3.91 25.56
CA ASN A 122 -0.90 3.80 26.72
C ASN A 122 -0.64 5.16 27.38
N TYR A 123 -0.44 6.22 26.59
CA TYR A 123 -0.29 7.57 27.13
C TYR A 123 -1.57 8.06 27.80
N SER A 124 -2.73 7.77 27.24
CA SER A 124 -4.03 8.12 27.84
C SER A 124 -4.24 7.41 29.18
N GLU A 125 -3.99 6.10 29.25
CA GLU A 125 -4.07 5.34 30.50
C GLU A 125 -3.12 5.88 31.57
N ARG A 126 -1.90 6.24 31.17
CA ARG A 126 -0.90 6.77 32.09
C ARG A 126 -1.27 8.15 32.62
N ILE A 127 -1.83 9.02 31.76
CA ILE A 127 -2.36 10.32 32.15
C ILE A 127 -3.50 10.13 33.17
N GLU A 128 -4.45 9.24 32.91
CA GLU A 128 -5.54 8.93 33.84
C GLU A 128 -5.03 8.42 35.19
N GLU A 129 -4.05 7.52 35.20
CA GLU A 129 -3.44 7.00 36.43
C GLU A 129 -2.83 8.14 37.26
N LEU A 130 -2.11 9.05 36.61
CA LEU A 130 -1.48 10.20 37.26
C LEU A 130 -2.53 11.18 37.80
N TYR A 131 -3.64 11.40 37.08
CA TYR A 131 -4.77 12.20 37.59
C TYR A 131 -5.41 11.55 38.82
N ARG A 132 -5.66 10.24 38.81
CA ARG A 132 -6.20 9.51 39.98
C ARG A 132 -5.27 9.63 41.21
N ARG A 133 -3.95 9.61 41.00
CA ARG A 133 -2.97 9.83 42.08
C ARG A 133 -3.03 11.24 42.65
N LEU A 134 -3.19 12.26 41.80
CA LEU A 134 -3.35 13.65 42.27
C LEU A 134 -4.58 13.83 43.15
N SER A 135 -5.72 13.24 42.75
CA SER A 135 -6.98 13.35 43.47
C SER A 135 -6.97 12.66 44.84
N ARG A 136 -6.19 11.59 45.02
CA ARG A 136 -6.05 10.88 46.31
C ARG A 136 -5.10 11.57 47.30
N GLU A 137 -4.32 12.55 46.86
CA GLU A 137 -3.45 13.36 47.72
C GLU A 137 -4.14 14.65 48.22
N ASP A 138 -5.43 14.86 47.92
CA ASP A 138 -6.26 15.96 48.44
C ASP A 138 -7.14 15.56 49.65
N ASP A 139 -7.23 14.27 49.96
CA ASP A 139 -7.91 13.70 51.14
C ASP A 139 -6.91 13.42 52.29
#